data_AF-A0A7X7NU71-F1
#
_entry.id   AF-A0A7X7NU71-F1
#
_cell.length_a   1.000
_cell.length_b   1.000
_cell.length_c   1.000
_cell.angle_alpha   90.00
_cell.angle_beta   90.00
_cell.angle_gamma   90.00
#
_symmetry.space_group_name_H-M   'P 1'
#
loop_
_entity.id
_entity.type
_entity.pdbx_description
1 polymer ?
#
loop_
_entity_poly.entity_id
_entity_poly.type
_entity_poly.pdbx_seq_one_letter_code
_entity_poly.pdbx_strand_id
1 'polypeptide(L)'
;MKPDKPAIEMTIPELARYIDQSVLKPEFTDQDIQTYIEEGIEFGCKTVCINPSALLLAAELTRGTDTEICVVSDFPFGLGTEKERLYQVEQLCRYEGVTELDIVANYGKIRSGMYEDVKRDIAGIANACHA
;
A
#
# COMPACT_ATOMS: atom_id res chain seq x y z
N MET A 1 10.98 -10.39 -3.26
CA MET A 1 11.34 -11.74 -2.78
C MET A 1 11.36 -12.69 -3.98
N LYS A 2 12.36 -13.57 -4.12
CA LYS A 2 12.37 -14.59 -5.19
C LYS A 2 11.82 -15.89 -4.60
N PRO A 3 10.76 -16.49 -5.16
CA PRO A 3 10.21 -17.73 -4.62
C PRO A 3 11.19 -18.89 -4.82
N ASP A 4 11.33 -19.72 -3.79
CA ASP A 4 12.18 -20.92 -3.81
C ASP A 4 11.49 -22.12 -4.49
N LYS A 5 10.17 -22.04 -4.72
CA LYS A 5 9.37 -23.05 -5.42
C LYS A 5 8.20 -22.42 -6.21
N PRO A 6 7.65 -23.10 -7.23
CA PRO A 6 6.47 -22.65 -7.96
C PRO A 6 5.24 -22.48 -7.05
N ALA A 7 4.37 -21.51 -7.37
CA ALA A 7 3.15 -21.24 -6.59
C ALA A 7 2.22 -22.46 -6.45
N ILE A 8 2.16 -23.34 -7.45
CA ILE A 8 1.35 -24.58 -7.40
C ILE A 8 1.86 -25.60 -6.35
N GLU A 9 3.09 -25.43 -5.87
CA GLU A 9 3.72 -26.26 -4.83
C GLU A 9 3.73 -25.57 -3.45
N MET A 10 3.16 -24.38 -3.34
CA MET A 10 3.02 -23.65 -2.08
C MET A 10 1.80 -24.12 -1.30
N THR A 11 1.96 -24.24 0.01
CA THR A 11 0.84 -24.25 0.94
C THR A 11 0.17 -22.88 0.99
N ILE A 12 -1.06 -22.82 1.53
CA ILE A 12 -1.79 -21.54 1.68
C ILE A 12 -0.96 -20.49 2.43
N PRO A 13 -0.35 -20.77 3.60
CA PRO A 13 0.45 -19.77 4.31
C PRO A 13 1.67 -19.29 3.52
N GLU A 14 2.34 -20.17 2.78
CA GLU A 14 3.49 -19.78 1.95
C GLU A 14 3.07 -18.86 0.81
N LEU A 15 1.93 -19.14 0.17
CA LEU A 15 1.40 -18.30 -0.89
C LEU A 15 0.88 -16.96 -0.35
N ALA A 16 0.26 -16.95 0.83
CA ALA A 16 -0.26 -15.74 1.46
C ALA A 16 0.84 -14.68 1.70
N ARG A 17 2.09 -15.07 1.92
CA ARG A 17 3.24 -14.13 2.04
C ARG A 17 3.59 -13.38 0.74
N TYR A 18 2.87 -13.61 -0.34
CA TYR A 18 2.96 -12.85 -1.60
C TYR A 18 1.71 -12.00 -1.87
N ILE A 19 0.75 -11.97 -0.95
CA ILE A 19 -0.53 -11.29 -1.11
C ILE A 19 -0.56 -10.03 -0.26
N ASP A 20 -0.96 -8.94 -0.91
CA ASP A 20 -1.45 -7.72 -0.27
C ASP A 20 -2.97 -7.74 -0.32
N GLN A 21 -3.59 -8.01 0.83
CA GLN A 21 -5.04 -8.08 0.94
C GLN A 21 -5.63 -6.69 0.71
N SER A 22 -6.23 -6.47 -0.45
CA SER A 22 -6.64 -5.15 -0.91
C SER A 22 -8.01 -4.74 -0.36
N VAL A 23 -8.03 -3.73 0.51
CA VAL A 23 -9.21 -3.20 1.21
C VAL A 23 -9.46 -1.75 0.79
N LEU A 24 -9.71 -1.56 -0.51
CA LEU A 24 -9.66 -0.24 -1.16
C LEU A 24 -10.99 0.27 -1.73
N LYS A 25 -12.08 -0.51 -1.63
CA LYS A 25 -13.35 -0.10 -2.22
C LYS A 25 -13.92 1.12 -1.48
N PRO A 26 -14.32 2.19 -2.20
CA PRO A 26 -14.81 3.42 -1.57
C PRO A 26 -16.14 3.24 -0.82
N GLU A 27 -16.91 2.19 -1.14
CA GLU A 27 -18.17 1.87 -0.48
C GLU A 27 -18.01 1.07 0.83
N PHE A 28 -16.79 0.61 1.17
CA PHE A 28 -16.58 -0.15 2.39
C PHE A 28 -16.83 0.69 3.64
N THR A 29 -17.61 0.13 4.55
CA THR A 29 -17.78 0.63 5.91
C THR A 29 -16.61 0.22 6.79
N ASP A 30 -16.45 0.84 7.97
CA ASP A 30 -15.43 0.42 8.94
C ASP A 30 -15.55 -1.07 9.32
N GLN A 31 -16.77 -1.61 9.35
CA GLN A 31 -17.00 -3.03 9.62
C GLN A 31 -16.54 -3.93 8.47
N ASP A 32 -16.75 -3.51 7.22
CA ASP A 32 -16.23 -4.23 6.05
C ASP A 32 -14.69 -4.21 6.07
N ILE A 33 -14.11 -3.03 6.34
CA ILE A 33 -12.67 -2.83 6.42
C ILE A 33 -12.07 -3.75 7.49
N GLN A 34 -12.64 -3.75 8.71
CA GLN A 34 -12.21 -4.65 9.78
C GLN A 34 -12.25 -6.11 9.34
N THR A 35 -13.37 -6.55 8.76
CA THR A 35 -13.55 -7.94 8.32
C THR A 35 -12.46 -8.36 7.34
N TYR A 36 -12.19 -7.56 6.30
CA TYR A 36 -11.17 -7.91 5.31
C TYR A 36 -9.73 -7.80 5.84
N ILE A 37 -9.47 -6.92 6.82
CA ILE A 37 -8.16 -6.87 7.49
C ILE A 37 -7.96 -8.13 8.33
N GLU A 38 -8.96 -8.54 9.10
CA GLU A 38 -8.94 -9.77 9.92
C GLU A 38 -8.73 -11.02 9.04
N GLU A 39 -9.39 -11.11 7.89
CA GLU A 39 -9.14 -12.18 6.91
C GLU A 39 -7.69 -12.18 6.41
N GLY A 40 -7.14 -11.00 6.09
CA GLY A 40 -5.74 -10.86 5.69
C GLY A 40 -4.78 -11.38 6.76
N ILE A 41 -5.08 -11.09 8.04
CA ILE A 41 -4.32 -11.59 9.18
C ILE A 41 -4.48 -13.11 9.33
N GLU A 42 -5.70 -13.65 9.23
CA GLU A 42 -5.99 -15.07 9.38
C GLU A 42 -5.26 -15.93 8.35
N PHE A 43 -5.23 -15.51 7.08
CA PHE A 43 -4.48 -16.20 6.04
C PHE A 43 -2.97 -15.98 6.14
N GLY A 44 -2.53 -15.00 6.93
CA GLY A 44 -1.13 -14.61 7.06
C GLY A 44 -0.61 -13.86 5.83
N CYS A 45 -1.45 -13.01 5.21
CA CYS A 45 -1.04 -12.15 4.10
C CYS A 45 0.15 -11.26 4.46
N LYS A 46 0.96 -10.87 3.47
CA LYS A 46 2.15 -10.04 3.72
C LYS A 46 1.73 -8.67 4.24
N THR A 47 0.84 -8.00 3.53
CA THR A 47 0.23 -6.76 3.99
C THR A 47 -1.29 -6.77 3.85
N VAL A 48 -1.93 -5.86 4.57
CA VAL A 48 -3.25 -5.33 4.20
C VAL A 48 -3.02 -3.99 3.48
N CYS A 49 -3.56 -3.85 2.27
CA CYS A 49 -3.42 -2.64 1.46
C CYS A 49 -4.70 -1.80 1.56
N ILE A 50 -4.59 -0.62 2.18
CA ILE A 50 -5.74 0.18 2.63
C ILE A 50 -5.70 1.62 2.10
N ASN A 51 -6.87 2.28 2.13
CA ASN A 51 -6.96 3.73 1.98
C ASN A 51 -6.49 4.43 3.27
N PRO A 52 -5.93 5.66 3.20
CA PRO A 52 -5.43 6.39 4.36
C PRO A 52 -6.41 6.54 5.53
N SER A 53 -7.73 6.61 5.26
CA SER A 53 -8.75 6.74 6.31
C SER A 53 -8.80 5.54 7.26
N ALA A 54 -8.33 4.36 6.84
CA ALA A 54 -8.37 3.14 7.61
C ALA A 54 -7.10 2.89 8.45
N LEU A 55 -6.11 3.79 8.40
CA LEU A 55 -4.80 3.57 9.03
C LEU A 55 -4.87 3.25 10.52
N LEU A 56 -5.69 3.99 11.27
CA LEU A 56 -5.80 3.78 12.71
C LEU A 56 -6.38 2.41 13.04
N LEU A 57 -7.43 2.00 12.30
CA LEU A 57 -8.04 0.69 12.45
C LEU A 57 -7.07 -0.43 12.07
N ALA A 58 -6.37 -0.29 10.94
CA ALA A 58 -5.37 -1.27 10.51
C ALA A 58 -4.23 -1.40 11.52
N ALA A 59 -3.68 -0.29 12.03
CA ALA A 59 -2.61 -0.30 13.04
C ALA A 59 -3.04 -0.88 14.39
N GLU A 60 -4.32 -0.83 14.72
CA GLU A 60 -4.86 -1.53 15.88
C GLU A 60 -4.92 -3.04 15.62
N LEU A 61 -5.54 -3.46 14.51
CA LEU A 61 -5.81 -4.87 14.20
C LEU A 61 -4.53 -5.67 13.88
N THR A 62 -3.55 -5.07 13.20
CA THR A 62 -2.30 -5.76 12.83
C THR A 62 -1.28 -5.82 13.96
N ARG A 63 -1.52 -5.14 15.09
CA ARG A 63 -0.56 -5.03 16.19
C ARG A 63 -0.23 -6.41 16.78
N GLY A 64 1.04 -6.79 16.74
CA GLY A 64 1.51 -8.08 17.25
C GLY A 64 1.27 -9.26 16.30
N THR A 65 0.88 -8.99 15.06
CA THR A 65 0.77 -9.99 13.98
C THR A 65 1.96 -9.89 13.03
N ASP A 66 2.12 -10.89 12.15
CA ASP A 66 3.12 -10.86 11.06
C ASP A 66 2.58 -10.18 9.77
N THR A 67 1.37 -9.61 9.80
CA THR A 67 0.76 -8.89 8.68
C THR A 67 1.06 -7.40 8.83
N GLU A 68 1.68 -6.81 7.82
CA GLU A 68 2.07 -5.40 7.86
C GLU A 68 1.03 -4.51 7.14
N ILE A 69 1.25 -3.20 7.13
CA ILE A 69 0.35 -2.26 6.45
C ILE A 69 1.02 -1.73 5.18
N CYS A 70 0.32 -1.89 4.06
CA CYS A 70 0.50 -1.12 2.84
C CYS A 70 -0.59 -0.05 2.78
N VAL A 71 -0.23 1.17 2.40
CA VAL A 71 -1.19 2.27 2.24
C VAL A 71 -1.07 2.92 0.88
N VAL A 72 -2.20 3.16 0.22
CA VAL A 72 -2.19 3.88 -1.06
C VAL A 72 -2.08 5.39 -0.86
N SER A 73 -1.43 6.08 -1.80
CA SER A 73 -1.29 7.54 -1.80
C SER A 73 -1.62 8.13 -3.18
N ASP A 74 -2.34 9.25 -3.19
CA ASP A 74 -2.90 9.89 -4.39
C ASP A 74 -3.60 8.91 -5.36
N PHE A 75 -4.32 7.96 -4.78
CA PHE A 75 -4.99 6.87 -5.46
C PHE A 75 -6.47 7.19 -5.75
N PRO A 76 -7.04 6.78 -6.90
CA PRO A 76 -6.48 5.87 -7.90
C PRO A 76 -5.83 6.56 -9.12
N PHE A 77 -5.65 7.89 -9.10
CA PHE A 77 -5.35 8.63 -10.33
C PHE A 77 -3.93 9.18 -10.45
N GLY A 78 -3.22 9.48 -9.34
CA GLY A 78 -1.85 9.99 -9.39
C GLY A 78 -1.74 11.39 -10.01
N LEU A 79 -2.74 12.23 -9.78
CA LEU A 79 -2.89 13.54 -10.44
C LEU A 79 -2.71 14.74 -9.49
N GLY A 80 -2.42 14.49 -8.21
CA GLY A 80 -2.03 15.54 -7.27
C GLY A 80 -0.75 16.24 -7.71
N THR A 81 -0.56 17.46 -7.22
CA THR A 81 0.70 18.19 -7.44
C THR A 81 1.84 17.50 -6.69
N GLU A 82 3.08 17.68 -7.17
CA GLU A 82 4.29 17.12 -6.53
C GLU A 82 4.35 17.46 -5.03
N LYS A 83 3.94 18.70 -4.66
CA LYS A 83 3.90 19.15 -3.27
C LYS A 83 2.83 18.44 -2.42
N GLU A 84 1.63 18.27 -2.95
CA GLU A 84 0.54 17.59 -2.23
C GLU A 84 0.87 16.11 -2.00
N ARG A 85 1.40 15.45 -3.03
CA ARG A 85 1.78 14.04 -2.97
C ARG A 85 2.93 13.80 -2.00
N LEU A 86 3.97 14.64 -2.04
CA LEU A 86 5.08 14.56 -1.10
C LEU A 86 4.61 14.77 0.35
N TYR A 87 3.77 15.79 0.58
CA TYR A 87 3.21 16.04 1.91
C TYR A 87 2.39 14.85 2.42
N GLN A 88 1.53 14.26 1.57
CA GLN A 88 0.75 13.08 1.92
C GLN A 88 1.66 11.91 2.32
N VAL A 89 2.65 11.59 1.50
CA VAL A 89 3.62 10.52 1.76
C VAL A 89 4.35 10.74 3.09
N GLU A 90 4.87 11.95 3.32
CA GLU A 90 5.54 12.29 4.59
C GLU A 90 4.64 12.11 5.81
N GLN A 91 3.32 12.34 5.69
CA GLN A 91 2.40 12.06 6.79
C GLN A 91 2.15 10.57 6.96
N LEU A 92 1.96 9.83 5.86
CA LEU A 92 1.69 8.39 5.88
C LEU A 92 2.86 7.61 6.50
N CYS A 93 4.10 7.95 6.15
CA CYS A 93 5.31 7.30 6.68
C CYS A 93 5.51 7.48 8.20
N ARG A 94 4.77 8.40 8.85
CA ARG A 94 4.84 8.59 10.31
C ARG A 94 3.95 7.65 11.10
N TYR A 95 3.03 6.93 10.44
CA TYR A 95 2.14 6.00 11.11
C TYR A 95 2.89 4.71 11.45
N GLU A 96 2.74 4.27 12.70
CA GLU A 96 3.30 3.01 13.18
C GLU A 96 2.72 1.85 12.36
N GLY A 97 3.59 0.94 11.90
CA GLY A 97 3.19 -0.26 11.16
C GLY A 97 3.02 -0.09 9.64
N VAL A 98 3.05 1.15 9.13
CA VAL A 98 3.18 1.38 7.68
C VAL A 98 4.58 0.97 7.24
N THR A 99 4.65 -0.02 6.38
CA THR A 99 5.92 -0.57 5.87
C THR A 99 6.04 -0.41 4.36
N GLU A 100 4.91 -0.30 3.67
CA GLU A 100 4.83 -0.19 2.23
C GLU A 100 3.85 0.92 1.83
N LEU A 101 4.12 1.56 0.70
CA LEU A 101 3.32 2.66 0.19
C LEU A 101 3.14 2.51 -1.33
N ASP A 102 1.90 2.38 -1.75
CA ASP A 102 1.52 2.20 -3.15
C ASP A 102 1.07 3.53 -3.76
N ILE A 103 1.81 4.00 -4.77
CA ILE A 103 1.50 5.24 -5.48
C ILE A 103 1.01 4.97 -6.89
N VAL A 104 0.24 5.93 -7.41
CA VAL A 104 -0.13 5.97 -8.82
C VAL A 104 0.76 6.95 -9.56
N ALA A 105 1.47 6.47 -10.59
CA ALA A 105 2.23 7.35 -11.47
C ALA A 105 1.28 8.19 -12.34
N ASN A 106 1.66 9.44 -12.62
CA ASN A 106 0.88 10.30 -13.50
C ASN A 106 0.89 9.77 -14.95
N TYR A 107 -0.10 8.94 -15.28
CA TYR A 107 -0.20 8.28 -16.58
C TYR A 107 -0.35 9.27 -17.75
N GLY A 108 -1.01 10.41 -17.51
CA GLY A 108 -1.12 11.48 -18.50
C GLY A 108 0.25 12.00 -18.94
N LYS A 109 1.13 12.32 -17.98
CA LYS A 109 2.51 12.76 -18.25
C LYS A 109 3.34 11.69 -18.98
N ILE A 110 3.21 10.42 -18.58
CA ILE A 110 3.86 9.29 -19.27
C ILE A 110 3.45 9.27 -20.75
N ARG A 111 2.14 9.37 -21.03
CA ARG A 111 1.61 9.39 -22.40
C ARG A 111 2.01 10.63 -23.21
N SER A 112 2.27 11.75 -22.53
CA SER A 112 2.78 12.98 -23.14
C SER A 112 4.30 12.98 -23.34
N GLY A 113 5.00 11.90 -22.99
CA GLY A 113 6.47 11.81 -23.10
C GLY A 113 7.23 12.62 -22.04
N MET A 114 6.55 13.07 -20.99
CA MET A 114 7.13 13.88 -19.91
C MET A 114 7.82 12.99 -18.86
N TYR A 115 8.73 12.12 -19.30
CA TYR A 115 9.35 11.11 -18.44
C TYR A 115 10.20 11.69 -17.32
N GLU A 116 10.91 12.80 -17.56
CA GLU A 116 11.71 13.45 -16.52
C GLU A 116 10.85 14.03 -15.39
N ASP A 117 9.64 14.51 -15.69
CA ASP A 117 8.72 14.97 -14.65
C ASP A 117 8.18 13.81 -13.82
N VAL A 118 7.85 12.68 -14.46
CA VAL A 118 7.40 11.46 -13.77
C VAL A 118 8.52 10.87 -12.92
N LYS A 119 9.75 10.85 -13.45
CA LYS A 119 10.92 10.37 -12.74
C LYS A 119 11.24 11.24 -11.52
N ARG A 120 11.18 12.57 -11.65
CA ARG A 120 11.39 13.50 -10.53
C ARG A 120 10.36 13.26 -9.43
N ASP A 121 9.09 13.15 -9.79
CA ASP A 121 7.99 12.91 -8.87
C ASP A 121 8.14 11.58 -8.10
N ILE A 122 8.36 10.47 -8.82
CA ILE A 122 8.55 9.15 -8.18
C ILE A 122 9.82 9.14 -7.33
N ALA A 123 10.92 9.74 -7.80
CA ALA A 123 12.16 9.81 -7.03
C ALA A 123 11.99 10.64 -5.75
N GLY A 124 11.26 11.75 -5.80
CA GLY A 124 10.95 12.55 -4.62
C GLY A 124 10.17 11.77 -3.57
N ILE A 125 9.13 11.04 -4.00
CA ILE A 125 8.35 10.16 -3.13
C ILE A 125 9.21 9.03 -2.55
N ALA A 126 9.98 8.34 -3.39
CA ALA A 126 10.85 7.24 -2.96
C ALA A 126 11.90 7.70 -1.94
N ASN A 127 12.47 8.89 -2.12
CA ASN A 127 13.40 9.47 -1.15
C ASN A 127 12.71 9.78 0.18
N ALA A 128 11.47 10.27 0.16
CA ALA A 128 10.71 10.54 1.39
C ALA A 128 10.35 9.26 2.15
N CYS A 129 10.01 8.16 1.44
CA CYS A 129 9.73 6.87 2.07
C CYS A 129 10.97 6.21 2.71
N HIS A 130 12.17 6.49 2.20
CA HIS A 130 13.42 5.86 2.65
C HIS A 130 14.32 6.77 3.52
N ALA A 131 13.82 7.92 3.95
CA ALA A 131 14.55 8.89 4.78
C ALA A 131 14.57 8.47 6.26
#